data_AF-A0A916NH62-F1
#
_entry.id   AF-A0A916NH62-F1
#
_cell.length_a   1.000
_cell.length_b   1.000
_cell.length_c   1.000
_cell.angle_alpha   90.00
_cell.angle_beta   90.00
_cell.angle_gamma   90.00
#
_symmetry.space_group_name_H-M   'P 1'
#
loop_
_entity.id
_entity.type
_entity.pdbx_description
1 polymer ?
#
loop_
_entity_poly.entity_id
_entity_poly.type
_entity_poly.pdbx_seq_one_letter_code
_entity_poly.pdbx_strand_id
1 'polypeptide(L)'
;MRKLALIISLSLSYFGFGQDYPNPFEEIGKDVEILSLSNGEYDEFFPNDTIRRIGTVMFNTIEMKIDCFVSEEILKSEAMPEGYLVSRWLSPDPLAHKYPEISPYNFVGNMPIAAIDPTGKIFVMYFKAVDNNGDKIKVKVTFDGETINMYNEKSGEFLGVYESGTNEFVDAVVTSYNYFVDNGADVDNMFQTIAKDKENEVTIEETNKATGVQFDPRNNTISWSPEWGLDIKLGADSPYNESGEYIEGNQSPAIGLFNEVAGAYVTLYLDSNPEKKKELGIEDLMDEEEWHIDKENEAIDILNSKGYNETKRYDEYCHGCFDRKMSGPTSTTSKKEANKSE
;
A
#
# COMPACT_ATOMS: atom_id res chain seq x y z
N MET A 1 -17.48 -36.48 -64.55
CA MET A 1 -18.40 -36.14 -63.43
C MET A 1 -17.69 -35.86 -62.10
N ARG A 2 -16.51 -36.42 -61.79
CA ARG A 2 -15.80 -36.17 -60.50
C ARG A 2 -15.05 -34.82 -60.37
N LYS A 3 -14.87 -34.05 -61.44
CA LYS A 3 -14.21 -32.72 -61.39
C LYS A 3 -15.17 -31.54 -61.28
N LEU A 4 -16.48 -31.73 -61.51
CA LEU A 4 -17.48 -30.65 -61.45
C LEU A 4 -18.06 -30.47 -60.04
N ALA A 5 -18.13 -31.55 -59.25
CA ALA A 5 -18.63 -31.52 -57.88
C ALA A 5 -17.72 -30.74 -56.91
N LEU A 6 -16.43 -30.63 -57.22
CA LEU A 6 -15.44 -29.97 -56.36
C LEU A 6 -15.42 -28.44 -56.50
N ILE A 7 -16.00 -27.90 -57.58
CA ILE A 7 -16.13 -26.45 -57.80
C ILE A 7 -17.40 -25.91 -57.13
N ILE A 8 -18.48 -26.70 -57.09
CA ILE A 8 -19.73 -26.31 -56.42
C ILE A 8 -19.59 -26.39 -54.89
N SER A 9 -18.76 -27.27 -54.36
CA SER A 9 -18.47 -27.33 -52.92
C SER A 9 -17.55 -26.21 -52.42
N LEU A 10 -16.83 -25.51 -53.31
CA LEU A 10 -15.94 -24.39 -52.93
C LEU A 10 -16.63 -23.02 -53.02
N SER A 11 -17.81 -22.93 -53.65
CA SER A 11 -18.53 -21.66 -53.85
C SER A 11 -19.69 -21.43 -52.86
N LEU A 12 -19.99 -22.38 -51.96
CA LEU A 12 -21.06 -22.23 -50.97
C LEU A 12 -20.58 -21.74 -49.59
N SER A 13 -19.29 -21.47 -49.40
CA SER A 13 -18.72 -21.01 -48.13
C SER A 13 -18.60 -19.48 -47.99
N TYR A 14 -19.23 -18.71 -48.87
CA TYR A 14 -19.33 -17.25 -48.79
C TYR A 14 -20.79 -16.80 -48.69
N PHE A 15 -21.53 -17.32 -47.71
CA PHE A 15 -22.59 -16.54 -47.10
C PHE A 15 -22.04 -16.07 -45.76
N GLY A 16 -21.60 -14.81 -45.73
CA GLY A 16 -21.31 -14.14 -44.47
C GLY A 16 -22.60 -14.18 -43.64
N PHE A 17 -22.52 -14.80 -42.47
CA PHE A 17 -23.53 -14.65 -41.45
C PHE A 17 -23.52 -13.18 -41.04
N GLY A 18 -24.41 -12.37 -41.62
CA GLY A 18 -24.77 -11.09 -41.00
C GLY A 18 -25.50 -11.42 -39.70
N GLN A 19 -25.00 -10.92 -38.57
CA GLN A 19 -25.69 -11.03 -37.30
C GLN A 19 -26.90 -10.07 -37.35
N ASP A 20 -28.13 -10.61 -37.32
CA ASP A 20 -29.34 -9.81 -37.14
C ASP A 20 -29.44 -9.41 -35.67
N TYR A 21 -29.24 -8.12 -35.35
CA TYR A 21 -29.40 -7.60 -34.01
C TYR A 21 -30.88 -7.33 -33.69
N PRO A 22 -31.40 -7.79 -32.53
CA PRO A 22 -32.78 -7.53 -32.13
C PRO A 22 -32.99 -6.04 -31.85
N ASN A 23 -34.06 -5.45 -32.41
CA ASN A 23 -34.41 -4.06 -32.20
C ASN A 23 -34.95 -3.85 -30.76
N PRO A 24 -34.25 -3.12 -29.88
CA PRO A 24 -34.68 -2.92 -28.49
C PRO A 24 -35.94 -2.05 -28.36
N PHE A 25 -36.41 -1.41 -29.43
CA PHE A 25 -37.63 -0.63 -29.47
C PHE A 25 -38.81 -1.35 -30.12
N GLU A 26 -38.66 -2.65 -30.43
CA GLU A 26 -39.73 -3.47 -31.00
C GLU A 26 -40.96 -3.54 -30.08
N GLU A 27 -40.76 -3.62 -28.75
CA GLU A 27 -41.86 -3.65 -27.77
C GLU A 27 -42.72 -2.37 -27.78
N ILE A 28 -42.14 -1.24 -28.15
CA ILE A 28 -42.87 0.04 -28.28
C ILE A 28 -43.28 0.33 -29.74
N GLY A 29 -43.18 -0.68 -30.62
CA GLY A 29 -43.63 -0.64 -32.01
C GLY A 29 -42.84 0.30 -32.92
N LYS A 30 -41.58 0.58 -32.58
CA LYS A 30 -40.72 1.47 -33.38
C LYS A 30 -39.69 0.67 -34.16
N ASP A 31 -39.75 0.80 -35.48
CA ASP A 31 -38.72 0.31 -36.39
C ASP A 31 -37.64 1.39 -36.54
N VAL A 32 -36.42 1.09 -36.11
CA VAL A 32 -35.28 2.02 -36.13
C VAL A 32 -34.00 1.30 -36.55
N GLU A 33 -33.17 1.98 -37.32
CA GLU A 33 -31.83 1.51 -37.66
C GLU A 33 -30.96 1.50 -36.40
N ILE A 34 -30.44 0.33 -36.04
CA ILE A 34 -29.61 0.13 -34.86
C ILE A 34 -28.16 0.46 -35.20
N LEU A 35 -27.67 1.58 -34.66
CA LEU A 35 -26.26 1.95 -34.77
C LEU A 35 -25.47 1.20 -33.69
N SER A 36 -24.61 0.28 -34.12
CA SER A 36 -23.60 -0.38 -33.28
C SER A 36 -22.22 0.24 -33.51
N LEU A 37 -21.36 0.18 -32.50
CA LEU A 37 -20.02 0.78 -32.47
C LEU A 37 -19.10 0.19 -33.55
N SER A 38 -19.35 -1.06 -33.93
CA SER A 38 -18.66 -1.85 -34.95
C SER A 38 -19.48 -2.02 -36.23
N ASN A 39 -20.64 -1.37 -36.34
CA ASN A 39 -21.55 -1.47 -37.47
C ASN A 39 -21.88 -2.92 -37.85
N GLY A 40 -21.96 -3.79 -36.84
CA GLY A 40 -22.30 -5.21 -36.97
C GLY A 40 -21.12 -6.16 -37.12
N GLU A 41 -19.89 -5.69 -36.92
CA GLU A 41 -18.69 -6.54 -36.98
C GLU A 41 -18.49 -7.37 -35.69
N TYR A 42 -18.95 -6.86 -34.53
CA TYR A 42 -18.84 -7.53 -33.23
C TYR A 42 -20.20 -7.64 -32.52
N ASP A 43 -20.37 -8.69 -31.71
CA ASP A 43 -21.55 -8.85 -30.86
C ASP A 43 -21.49 -7.83 -29.70
N GLU A 44 -22.31 -6.78 -29.79
CA GLU A 44 -22.33 -5.66 -28.83
C GLU A 44 -23.53 -5.69 -27.90
N PHE A 45 -24.51 -6.55 -28.18
CA PHE A 45 -25.71 -6.68 -27.38
C PHE A 45 -25.68 -8.03 -26.68
N PHE A 46 -25.36 -8.01 -25.40
CA PHE A 46 -25.45 -9.18 -24.55
C PHE A 46 -26.87 -9.22 -23.96
N PRO A 47 -27.88 -9.87 -24.58
CA PRO A 47 -29.22 -9.96 -23.99
C PRO A 47 -29.07 -10.50 -22.58
N ASN A 48 -29.75 -9.87 -21.62
CA ASN A 48 -29.77 -10.28 -20.21
C ASN A 48 -30.26 -11.73 -20.12
N ASP A 49 -29.37 -12.72 -20.26
CA ASP A 49 -29.75 -14.08 -19.91
C ASP A 49 -30.06 -14.07 -18.44
N THR A 50 -31.27 -14.54 -18.14
CA THR A 50 -31.68 -14.92 -16.82
C THR A 50 -30.70 -15.94 -16.24
N ILE A 51 -30.08 -16.80 -17.05
CA ILE A 51 -29.12 -17.82 -16.61
C ILE A 51 -27.77 -17.63 -17.30
N ARG A 52 -26.74 -17.25 -16.54
CA ARG A 52 -25.37 -17.09 -17.03
C ARG A 52 -24.48 -18.24 -16.57
N ARG A 53 -23.66 -18.76 -17.47
CA ARG A 53 -22.61 -19.72 -17.12
C ARG A 53 -21.41 -18.97 -16.52
N ILE A 54 -21.06 -19.29 -15.29
CA ILE A 54 -19.85 -18.83 -14.59
C ILE A 54 -19.03 -20.08 -14.27
N GLY A 55 -18.07 -20.41 -15.14
CA GLY A 55 -17.29 -21.64 -15.05
C GLY A 55 -18.17 -22.90 -15.15
N THR A 56 -18.23 -23.66 -14.05
CA THR A 56 -19.03 -24.88 -13.92
C THR A 56 -20.42 -24.63 -13.32
N VAL A 57 -20.84 -23.38 -13.12
CA VAL A 57 -22.11 -23.04 -12.48
C VAL A 57 -23.01 -22.30 -13.47
N MET A 58 -24.26 -22.71 -13.57
CA MET A 58 -25.32 -21.91 -14.19
C MET A 58 -25.96 -21.05 -13.10
N PHE A 59 -25.80 -19.74 -13.20
CA PHE A 59 -26.25 -18.76 -12.22
C PHE A 59 -27.42 -17.96 -12.75
N ASN A 60 -28.54 -17.95 -12.02
CA ASN A 60 -29.69 -17.12 -12.34
C ASN A 60 -29.43 -15.68 -11.86
N THR A 61 -29.23 -14.76 -12.80
CA THR A 61 -28.86 -13.36 -12.55
C THR A 61 -30.00 -12.51 -12.01
N ILE A 62 -31.26 -12.94 -12.20
CA ILE A 62 -32.46 -12.23 -11.73
C ILE A 62 -32.85 -12.70 -10.33
N GLU A 63 -32.88 -14.01 -10.10
CA GLU A 63 -33.20 -14.59 -8.79
C GLU A 63 -32.03 -14.61 -7.82
N MET A 64 -30.82 -14.34 -8.31
CA MET A 64 -29.54 -14.44 -7.60
C MET A 64 -29.31 -15.80 -6.95
N LYS A 65 -29.58 -16.88 -7.70
CA LYS A 65 -29.46 -18.27 -7.23
C LYS A 65 -28.66 -19.12 -8.20
N ILE A 66 -27.99 -20.13 -7.65
CA ILE A 66 -27.40 -21.20 -8.46
C ILE A 66 -28.54 -22.08 -8.96
N ASP A 67 -28.66 -22.19 -10.28
CA ASP A 67 -29.67 -23.03 -10.93
C ASP A 67 -29.18 -24.47 -11.02
N CYS A 68 -27.97 -24.68 -11.55
CA CYS A 68 -27.34 -26.01 -11.60
C CYS A 68 -25.81 -25.95 -11.74
N PHE A 69 -25.16 -27.09 -11.49
CA PHE A 69 -23.75 -27.30 -11.78
C PHE A 69 -23.60 -28.06 -13.11
N VAL A 70 -22.78 -27.53 -14.02
CA VAL A 70 -22.44 -28.15 -15.30
C VAL A 70 -21.37 -29.22 -15.07
N SER A 71 -21.77 -30.49 -15.15
CA SER A 71 -20.86 -31.64 -15.09
C SER A 71 -20.35 -32.00 -16.49
N GLU A 72 -19.62 -31.11 -17.16
CA GLU A 72 -18.88 -31.53 -18.35
C GLU A 72 -17.58 -32.18 -17.89
N GLU A 73 -17.42 -33.48 -18.16
CA GLU A 73 -16.11 -34.11 -18.15
C GLU A 73 -15.23 -33.34 -19.15
N ILE A 74 -14.30 -32.56 -18.62
CA ILE A 74 -13.31 -31.83 -19.43
C ILE A 74 -12.43 -32.89 -20.11
N LEU A 75 -12.87 -33.35 -21.28
CA LEU A 75 -12.01 -34.06 -22.22
C LEU A 75 -10.87 -33.11 -22.52
N LYS A 76 -9.69 -33.45 -21.99
CA LYS A 76 -8.41 -32.78 -22.21
C LYS A 76 -8.23 -32.49 -23.71
N SER A 77 -8.59 -31.30 -24.14
CA SER A 77 -8.00 -30.72 -25.33
C SER A 77 -6.87 -29.85 -24.82
N GLU A 78 -5.63 -30.25 -25.12
CA GLU A 78 -4.39 -29.58 -24.72
C GLU A 78 -4.19 -28.23 -25.44
N ALA A 79 -5.23 -27.70 -26.07
CA ALA A 79 -5.22 -26.44 -26.81
C ALA A 79 -6.13 -25.44 -26.08
N MET A 80 -5.52 -24.70 -25.16
CA MET A 80 -6.03 -23.46 -24.54
C MET A 80 -7.46 -23.58 -23.94
N PRO A 81 -7.60 -23.93 -22.65
CA PRO A 81 -8.88 -23.77 -21.98
C PRO A 81 -9.24 -22.28 -21.99
N GLU A 82 -10.36 -21.92 -22.60
CA GLU A 82 -10.87 -20.55 -22.57
C GLU A 82 -11.10 -20.16 -21.11
N GLY A 83 -10.50 -19.04 -20.65
CA GLY A 83 -10.40 -18.68 -19.23
C GLY A 83 -11.75 -18.60 -18.49
N TYR A 84 -12.85 -18.43 -19.22
CA TYR A 84 -14.21 -18.43 -18.66
C TYR A 84 -14.69 -19.82 -18.20
N LEU A 85 -14.10 -20.92 -18.69
CA LEU A 85 -14.53 -22.28 -18.38
C LEU A 85 -14.09 -22.73 -16.98
N VAL A 86 -13.00 -22.18 -16.46
CA VAL A 86 -12.37 -22.66 -15.23
C VAL A 86 -12.61 -21.76 -14.02
N SER A 87 -13.13 -20.53 -14.20
CA SER A 87 -13.24 -19.51 -13.14
C SER A 87 -11.96 -19.36 -12.30
N ARG A 88 -10.81 -19.57 -12.93
CA ARG A 88 -9.49 -19.53 -12.31
C ARG A 88 -8.56 -18.70 -13.18
N TRP A 89 -7.59 -18.06 -12.54
CA TRP A 89 -6.53 -17.34 -13.23
C TRP A 89 -5.73 -18.27 -14.13
N LEU A 90 -5.37 -17.82 -15.34
CA LEU A 90 -4.58 -18.60 -16.30
C LEU A 90 -3.08 -18.58 -15.97
N SER A 91 -2.64 -17.59 -15.18
CA SER A 91 -1.29 -17.44 -14.68
C SER A 91 -1.29 -17.51 -13.14
N PRO A 92 -0.24 -18.12 -12.54
CA PRO A 92 -0.09 -18.13 -11.09
C PRO A 92 0.19 -16.72 -10.54
N ASP A 93 -0.26 -16.47 -9.31
CA ASP A 93 0.02 -15.26 -8.54
C ASP A 93 1.54 -15.06 -8.38
N PRO A 94 2.10 -13.88 -8.74
CA PRO A 94 3.53 -13.58 -8.57
C PRO A 94 4.05 -13.77 -7.14
N LEU A 95 3.20 -13.60 -6.14
CA LEU A 95 3.52 -13.74 -4.71
C LEU A 95 3.17 -15.12 -4.14
N ALA A 96 2.74 -16.08 -4.97
CA ALA A 96 2.37 -17.41 -4.51
C ALA A 96 3.46 -18.13 -3.67
N HIS A 97 4.73 -17.80 -3.90
CA HIS A 97 5.85 -18.36 -3.14
C HIS A 97 5.87 -17.93 -1.66
N LYS A 98 5.24 -16.80 -1.31
CA LYS A 98 5.11 -16.33 0.07
C LYS A 98 4.02 -17.06 0.87
N TYR A 99 3.09 -17.71 0.17
CA TYR A 99 1.93 -18.38 0.76
C TYR A 99 1.84 -19.83 0.25
N PRO A 100 2.82 -20.71 0.56
CA PRO A 100 2.89 -22.07 0.03
C PRO A 100 1.68 -22.95 0.43
N GLU A 101 1.02 -22.60 1.52
CA GLU A 101 -0.22 -23.23 1.99
C GLU A 101 -1.47 -22.79 1.23
N ILE A 102 -1.36 -21.74 0.40
CA ILE A 102 -2.44 -21.18 -0.40
C ILE A 102 -2.16 -21.48 -1.88
N SER A 103 -3.21 -21.87 -2.62
CA SER A 103 -3.07 -22.11 -4.05
C SER A 103 -2.59 -20.83 -4.77
N PRO A 104 -1.63 -20.91 -5.72
CA PRO A 104 -1.21 -19.77 -6.55
C PRO A 104 -2.33 -19.17 -7.41
N TYR A 105 -3.52 -19.73 -7.38
CA TYR A 105 -4.69 -19.28 -8.14
C TYR A 105 -5.83 -18.85 -7.22
N ASN A 106 -5.52 -18.59 -5.95
CA ASN A 106 -6.49 -18.22 -4.92
C ASN A 106 -6.77 -16.71 -4.97
N PHE A 107 -8.05 -16.32 -4.96
CA PHE A 107 -8.44 -14.91 -4.89
C PHE A 107 -8.72 -14.52 -3.43
N VAL A 108 -7.96 -13.56 -2.88
CA VAL A 108 -8.12 -13.00 -1.52
C VAL A 108 -8.24 -14.03 -0.40
N GLY A 109 -7.44 -15.11 -0.45
CA GLY A 109 -7.46 -16.16 0.57
C GLY A 109 -8.81 -16.89 0.69
N ASN A 110 -9.60 -16.95 -0.38
CA ASN A 110 -10.99 -17.41 -0.42
C ASN A 110 -11.95 -16.57 0.45
N MET A 111 -11.65 -15.29 0.68
CA MET A 111 -12.51 -14.36 1.43
C MET A 111 -13.10 -13.23 0.57
N PRO A 112 -13.70 -13.50 -0.62
CA PRO A 112 -14.13 -12.46 -1.56
C PRO A 112 -15.30 -11.59 -1.09
N ILE A 113 -15.91 -11.92 0.05
CA ILE A 113 -16.98 -11.13 0.70
C ILE A 113 -16.40 -10.12 1.69
N ALA A 114 -15.27 -10.46 2.33
CA ALA A 114 -14.67 -9.68 3.42
C ALA A 114 -13.40 -8.93 3.02
N ALA A 115 -12.77 -9.33 1.92
CA ALA A 115 -11.56 -8.73 1.41
C ALA A 115 -11.79 -8.25 -0.03
N ILE A 116 -11.44 -7.01 -0.28
CA ILE A 116 -11.32 -6.40 -1.59
C ILE A 116 -9.85 -6.07 -1.74
N ASP A 117 -9.27 -6.31 -2.91
CA ASP A 117 -7.91 -5.93 -3.29
C ASP A 117 -8.00 -4.76 -4.29
N PRO A 118 -8.13 -3.49 -3.84
CA PRO A 118 -8.66 -2.45 -4.71
C PRO A 118 -7.58 -1.65 -5.46
N THR A 119 -6.46 -1.21 -4.87
CA THR A 119 -5.63 -0.16 -5.53
C THR A 119 -4.16 -0.02 -5.11
N GLY A 120 -3.64 -0.79 -4.15
CA GLY A 120 -2.22 -0.84 -3.79
C GLY A 120 -1.61 0.38 -3.06
N LYS A 121 -0.55 0.06 -2.29
CA LYS A 121 0.70 0.85 -2.10
C LYS A 121 0.65 1.90 -0.98
N ILE A 122 1.80 2.12 -0.33
CA ILE A 122 2.29 3.35 0.34
C ILE A 122 1.87 3.65 1.79
N PHE A 123 2.53 4.61 2.48
CA PHE A 123 2.27 4.92 3.89
C PHE A 123 0.82 5.28 4.15
N VAL A 124 0.22 4.73 5.21
CA VAL A 124 -1.20 4.93 5.51
C VAL A 124 -1.42 5.63 6.85
N MET A 125 -2.26 6.67 6.85
CA MET A 125 -2.68 7.38 8.07
C MET A 125 -4.20 7.43 8.13
N TYR A 126 -4.76 7.60 9.34
CA TYR A 126 -6.20 7.75 9.53
C TYR A 126 -6.55 8.97 10.37
N PHE A 127 -7.58 9.73 9.96
CA PHE A 127 -8.14 10.82 10.77
C PHE A 127 -9.67 10.91 10.65
N LYS A 128 -10.31 11.71 11.51
CA LYS A 128 -11.76 11.96 11.46
C LYS A 128 -12.03 13.27 10.73
N ALA A 129 -12.90 13.24 9.74
CA ALA A 129 -13.35 14.42 8.99
C ALA A 129 -14.88 14.52 8.99
N VAL A 130 -15.40 15.59 8.39
CA VAL A 130 -16.81 15.78 8.10
C VAL A 130 -16.96 15.84 6.58
N ASP A 131 -17.83 15.03 6.00
CA ASP A 131 -18.09 15.03 4.57
C ASP A 131 -18.93 16.25 4.14
N ASN A 132 -19.20 16.36 2.84
CA ASN A 132 -19.99 17.47 2.28
C ASN A 132 -21.46 17.49 2.77
N ASN A 133 -21.96 16.38 3.34
CA ASN A 133 -23.30 16.27 3.88
C ASN A 133 -23.35 16.61 5.38
N GLY A 134 -22.21 16.84 6.02
CA GLY A 134 -22.11 17.10 7.45
C GLY A 134 -21.93 15.83 8.29
N ASP A 135 -21.73 14.67 7.66
CA ASP A 135 -21.55 13.39 8.34
C ASP A 135 -20.10 13.18 8.76
N LYS A 136 -19.90 12.67 9.98
CA LYS A 136 -18.57 12.33 10.47
C LYS A 136 -18.08 11.06 9.78
N ILE A 137 -16.97 11.17 9.07
CA ILE A 137 -16.31 10.07 8.37
C ILE A 137 -14.92 9.81 8.94
N LYS A 138 -14.44 8.58 8.81
CA LYS A 138 -13.03 8.24 9.00
C LYS A 138 -12.38 8.27 7.62
N VAL A 139 -11.30 9.03 7.50
CA VAL A 139 -10.54 9.22 6.25
C VAL A 139 -9.27 8.39 6.35
N LYS A 140 -9.05 7.51 5.36
CA LYS A 140 -7.77 6.86 5.07
C LYS A 140 -6.96 7.80 4.18
N VAL A 141 -5.72 8.05 4.55
CA VAL A 141 -4.77 8.84 3.78
C VAL A 141 -3.65 7.93 3.33
N THR A 142 -3.25 8.02 2.08
CA THR A 142 -2.16 7.22 1.51
C THR A 142 -1.11 8.15 0.91
N PHE A 143 0.15 8.05 1.30
CA PHE A 143 1.27 8.86 0.82
C PHE A 143 2.40 8.07 0.13
N ASP A 144 2.65 8.34 -1.17
CA ASP A 144 3.58 7.56 -2.03
C ASP A 144 4.99 8.11 -2.16
N GLY A 145 5.30 9.14 -1.37
CA GLY A 145 6.51 9.94 -1.51
C GLY A 145 6.35 11.17 -2.40
N GLU A 146 5.28 11.25 -3.19
CA GLU A 146 5.01 12.37 -4.11
C GLU A 146 3.57 12.92 -3.95
N THR A 147 2.59 12.03 -3.90
CA THR A 147 1.16 12.32 -3.83
C THR A 147 0.54 11.78 -2.56
N ILE A 148 -0.43 12.52 -2.05
CA ILE A 148 -1.20 12.15 -0.86
C ILE A 148 -2.67 12.08 -1.25
N ASN A 149 -3.23 10.88 -1.22
CA ASN A 149 -4.62 10.63 -1.62
C ASN A 149 -5.48 10.35 -0.39
N MET A 150 -6.71 10.85 -0.39
CA MET A 150 -7.69 10.65 0.67
C MET A 150 -8.82 9.75 0.20
N TYR A 151 -9.22 8.83 1.07
CA TYR A 151 -10.30 7.90 0.84
C TYR A 151 -11.21 7.84 2.06
N ASN A 152 -12.50 7.62 1.84
CA ASN A 152 -13.39 7.23 2.92
C ASN A 152 -13.00 5.81 3.36
N GLU A 153 -12.66 5.64 4.64
CA GLU A 153 -12.15 4.37 5.14
C GLU A 153 -13.19 3.23 5.04
N LYS A 154 -14.47 3.56 5.18
CA LYS A 154 -15.54 2.55 5.17
C LYS A 154 -16.00 2.20 3.75
N SER A 155 -16.20 3.21 2.90
CA SER A 155 -16.70 2.99 1.54
C SER A 155 -15.60 2.75 0.51
N GLY A 156 -14.34 3.10 0.82
CA GLY A 156 -13.25 3.11 -0.15
C GLY A 156 -13.36 4.21 -1.20
N GLU A 157 -14.32 5.12 -1.07
CA GLU A 157 -14.55 6.23 -2.00
C GLU A 157 -13.36 7.18 -2.00
N PHE A 158 -12.82 7.50 -3.18
CA PHE A 158 -11.81 8.54 -3.33
C PHE A 158 -12.41 9.91 -3.02
N LEU A 159 -11.86 10.59 -2.02
CA LEU A 159 -12.33 11.90 -1.55
C LEU A 159 -11.58 13.05 -2.20
N GLY A 160 -10.37 12.82 -2.69
CA GLY A 160 -9.53 13.83 -3.32
C GLY A 160 -8.06 13.70 -2.96
N VAL A 161 -7.27 14.64 -3.47
CA VAL A 161 -5.87 14.82 -3.09
C VAL A 161 -5.83 15.64 -1.80
N TYR A 162 -5.01 15.22 -0.84
CA TYR A 162 -4.82 15.95 0.41
C TYR A 162 -4.14 17.29 0.15
N GLU A 163 -4.68 18.34 0.76
CA GLU A 163 -4.10 19.68 0.75
C GLU A 163 -3.43 19.94 2.10
N SER A 164 -2.20 20.47 2.07
CA SER A 164 -1.47 20.80 3.30
C SER A 164 -2.23 21.84 4.14
N GLY A 165 -2.17 21.68 5.45
CA GLY A 165 -2.91 22.50 6.42
C GLY A 165 -4.30 21.96 6.76
N THR A 166 -4.73 20.84 6.15
CA THR A 166 -6.04 20.24 6.46
C THR A 166 -5.99 19.30 7.67
N ASN A 167 -4.82 18.74 7.98
CA ASN A 167 -4.61 17.91 9.17
C ASN A 167 -3.17 18.00 9.66
N GLU A 168 -2.97 18.53 10.87
CA GLU A 168 -1.64 18.78 11.44
C GLU A 168 -0.78 17.52 11.57
N PHE A 169 -1.38 16.36 11.85
CA PHE A 169 -0.63 15.11 11.96
C PHE A 169 -0.11 14.63 10.61
N VAL A 170 -0.96 14.65 9.57
CA VAL A 170 -0.55 14.29 8.20
C VAL A 170 0.53 15.26 7.71
N ASP A 171 0.35 16.57 7.92
CA ASP A 171 1.36 17.58 7.60
C ASP A 171 2.69 17.30 8.31
N ALA A 172 2.64 16.89 9.59
CA ALA A 172 3.83 16.58 10.35
C ALA A 172 4.56 15.33 9.85
N VAL A 173 3.83 14.27 9.46
CA VAL A 173 4.43 13.07 8.84
C VAL A 173 5.14 13.43 7.54
N VAL A 174 4.47 14.19 6.67
CA VAL A 174 5.04 14.62 5.38
C VAL A 174 6.23 15.56 5.59
N THR A 175 6.15 16.46 6.57
CA THR A 175 7.26 17.35 6.94
C THR A 175 8.47 16.54 7.41
N SER A 176 8.27 15.53 8.26
CA SER A 176 9.33 14.62 8.71
C SER A 176 9.91 13.81 7.55
N TYR A 177 9.08 13.28 6.64
CA TYR A 177 9.57 12.56 5.45
C TYR A 177 10.48 13.46 4.58
N ASN A 178 9.99 14.66 4.25
CA ASN A 178 10.74 15.62 3.42
C ASN A 178 12.01 16.11 4.11
N TYR A 179 12.00 16.21 5.45
CA TYR A 179 13.20 16.56 6.23
C TYR A 179 14.39 15.64 5.95
N PHE A 180 14.15 14.34 5.78
CA PHE A 180 15.20 13.40 5.38
C PHE A 180 15.46 13.44 3.87
N VAL A 181 14.40 13.32 3.07
CA VAL A 181 14.53 13.18 1.61
C VAL A 181 15.17 14.40 0.96
N ASP A 182 14.72 15.61 1.28
CA ASP A 182 15.19 16.84 0.65
C ASP A 182 16.64 17.18 1.06
N ASN A 183 17.04 16.74 2.25
CA ASN A 183 18.41 16.93 2.75
C ASN A 183 19.37 15.82 2.32
N GLY A 184 18.88 14.78 1.65
CA GLY A 184 19.66 13.59 1.29
C GLY A 184 20.04 12.72 2.49
N ALA A 185 19.28 12.81 3.58
CA ALA A 185 19.47 12.08 4.83
C ALA A 185 18.56 10.84 4.95
N ASP A 186 17.83 10.46 3.90
CA ASP A 186 17.13 9.17 3.80
C ASP A 186 18.14 8.04 3.56
N VAL A 187 18.86 7.66 4.62
CA VAL A 187 19.88 6.62 4.60
C VAL A 187 19.27 5.30 4.13
N ASP A 188 19.99 4.59 3.26
CA ASP A 188 19.55 3.37 2.57
C ASP A 188 18.23 3.50 1.77
N ASN A 189 17.76 4.74 1.55
CA ASN A 189 16.47 5.05 0.95
C ASN A 189 15.29 4.38 1.66
N MET A 190 15.35 4.21 2.99
CA MET A 190 14.32 3.48 3.74
C MET A 190 12.95 4.13 3.60
N PHE A 191 12.86 5.45 3.80
CA PHE A 191 11.62 6.19 3.66
C PHE A 191 11.09 6.09 2.23
N GLN A 192 11.94 6.34 1.23
CA GLN A 192 11.51 6.23 -0.17
C GLN A 192 11.13 4.82 -0.58
N THR A 193 11.80 3.79 -0.06
CA THR A 193 11.50 2.39 -0.38
C THR A 193 10.13 2.01 0.15
N ILE A 194 9.83 2.32 1.42
CA ILE A 194 8.51 2.05 2.01
C ILE A 194 7.44 2.90 1.33
N ALA A 195 7.69 4.21 1.14
CA ALA A 195 6.74 5.11 0.51
C ALA A 195 6.38 4.66 -0.90
N LYS A 196 7.34 4.10 -1.67
CA LYS A 196 7.10 3.63 -3.04
C LYS A 196 6.69 2.16 -3.11
N ASP A 197 6.61 1.46 -1.96
CA ASP A 197 6.29 0.05 -1.92
C ASP A 197 4.87 -0.19 -2.42
N LYS A 198 4.80 -1.18 -3.27
CA LYS A 198 3.65 -1.57 -4.07
C LYS A 198 2.86 -2.71 -3.44
N GLU A 199 3.50 -3.49 -2.57
CA GLU A 199 3.03 -4.75 -2.03
C GLU A 199 2.83 -4.69 -0.52
N ASN A 200 3.62 -3.90 0.20
CA ASN A 200 3.53 -3.76 1.64
C ASN A 200 2.90 -2.41 2.05
N GLU A 201 2.11 -2.44 3.14
CA GLU A 201 1.54 -1.25 3.77
C GLU A 201 2.18 -1.04 5.15
N VAL A 202 2.57 0.20 5.45
CA VAL A 202 2.97 0.64 6.79
C VAL A 202 1.98 1.71 7.24
N THR A 203 1.29 1.45 8.34
CA THR A 203 0.38 2.42 8.94
C THR A 203 1.15 3.32 9.91
N ILE A 204 0.91 4.63 9.87
CA ILE A 204 1.42 5.59 10.87
C ILE A 204 0.22 6.16 11.63
N GLU A 205 0.18 5.88 12.93
CA GLU A 205 -0.88 6.34 13.84
C GLU A 205 -0.35 7.37 14.84
N GLU A 206 -1.14 8.40 15.09
CA GLU A 206 -0.78 9.42 16.06
C GLU A 206 -0.89 8.88 17.49
N THR A 207 0.18 9.05 18.26
CA THR A 207 0.17 8.89 19.72
C THR A 207 0.47 10.20 20.43
N ASN A 208 -0.12 10.37 21.61
CA ASN A 208 0.14 11.51 22.49
C ASN A 208 1.15 11.19 23.60
N LYS A 209 1.72 9.97 23.60
CA LYS A 209 2.69 9.49 24.59
C LYS A 209 4.05 9.32 23.95
N ALA A 210 5.09 9.76 24.65
CA ALA A 210 6.47 9.52 24.25
C ALA A 210 6.83 8.03 24.23
N THR A 211 6.46 7.30 25.29
CA THR A 211 6.61 5.82 25.36
C THR A 211 5.73 5.04 24.38
N GLY A 212 4.98 5.74 23.53
CA GLY A 212 4.15 5.13 22.50
C GLY A 212 4.79 5.24 21.12
N VAL A 213 5.98 5.84 20.99
CA VAL A 213 6.71 5.84 19.71
C VAL A 213 7.35 4.46 19.55
N GLN A 214 6.81 3.67 18.62
CA GLN A 214 7.28 2.31 18.35
C GLN A 214 6.68 1.77 17.05
N PHE A 215 7.40 0.85 16.41
CA PHE A 215 6.92 -0.01 15.34
C PHE A 215 6.41 -1.34 15.89
N ASP A 216 5.22 -1.76 15.43
CA ASP A 216 4.64 -3.08 15.71
C ASP A 216 4.69 -3.95 14.45
N PRO A 217 5.57 -4.98 14.39
CA PRO A 217 5.71 -5.83 13.22
C PRO A 217 4.52 -6.76 12.97
N ARG A 218 3.59 -6.90 13.92
CA ARG A 218 2.43 -7.79 13.78
C ARG A 218 1.37 -7.23 12.82
N ASN A 219 1.33 -5.92 12.69
CA ASN A 219 0.37 -5.18 11.87
C ASN A 219 1.01 -4.04 11.07
N ASN A 220 2.35 -4.02 10.97
CA ASN A 220 3.14 -2.99 10.30
C ASN A 220 2.73 -1.57 10.69
N THR A 221 2.50 -1.34 11.99
CA THR A 221 2.00 -0.06 12.48
C THR A 221 3.07 0.67 13.27
N ILE A 222 3.41 1.88 12.83
CA ILE A 222 4.20 2.86 13.56
C ILE A 222 3.24 3.71 14.37
N SER A 223 3.34 3.65 15.69
CA SER A 223 2.79 4.70 16.54
C SER A 223 3.82 5.81 16.64
N TRP A 224 3.44 7.05 16.31
CA TRP A 224 4.37 8.19 16.31
C TRP A 224 3.72 9.47 16.83
N SER A 225 4.53 10.36 17.41
CA SER A 225 4.08 11.67 17.88
C SER A 225 4.90 12.79 17.25
N PRO A 226 4.27 13.81 16.65
CA PRO A 226 4.98 14.94 16.09
C PRO A 226 5.50 15.94 17.14
N GLU A 227 5.18 15.72 18.43
CA GLU A 227 5.63 16.58 19.52
C GLU A 227 6.78 15.99 20.35
N TRP A 228 6.92 14.67 20.39
CA TRP A 228 7.85 14.01 21.32
C TRP A 228 9.15 13.65 20.63
N GLY A 229 10.23 14.33 21.03
CA GLY A 229 11.61 13.98 20.71
C GLY A 229 12.38 13.61 21.98
N LEU A 230 13.71 13.58 21.90
CA LEU A 230 14.58 13.19 23.00
C LEU A 230 15.46 14.37 23.46
N ASP A 231 15.60 14.54 24.78
CA ASP A 231 16.61 15.35 25.47
C ASP A 231 17.74 14.40 25.90
N ILE A 232 18.92 14.56 25.32
CA ILE A 232 20.07 13.67 25.55
C ILE A 232 21.04 14.35 26.49
N LYS A 233 21.37 13.67 27.59
CA LYS A 233 22.29 14.11 28.63
C LYS A 233 23.16 12.95 29.08
N LEU A 234 24.29 12.78 28.42
CA LEU A 234 25.21 11.67 28.66
C LEU A 234 26.51 12.15 29.29
N GLY A 235 26.83 11.58 30.45
CA GLY A 235 28.07 11.87 31.18
C GLY A 235 29.32 11.55 30.37
N ALA A 236 30.36 12.38 30.48
CA ALA A 236 31.68 12.11 29.90
C ALA A 236 32.27 10.77 30.40
N ASP A 237 32.04 10.45 31.68
CA ASP A 237 32.50 9.21 32.32
C ASP A 237 31.54 8.02 32.12
N SER A 238 30.48 8.18 31.32
CA SER A 238 29.53 7.10 31.06
C SER A 238 30.22 5.97 30.31
N PRO A 239 30.03 4.69 30.70
CA PRO A 239 30.61 3.56 29.96
C PRO A 239 30.05 3.44 28.54
N TYR A 240 28.94 4.11 28.25
CA TYR A 240 28.27 4.14 26.94
C TYR A 240 28.63 5.40 26.11
N ASN A 241 29.58 6.20 26.58
CA ASN A 241 30.00 7.41 25.89
C ASN A 241 31.41 7.24 25.32
N GLU A 242 31.47 6.85 24.04
CA GLU A 242 32.74 6.65 23.35
C GLU A 242 33.51 7.95 23.08
N SER A 243 32.82 9.10 23.06
CA SER A 243 33.45 10.40 22.82
C SER A 243 34.32 10.87 23.99
N GLY A 244 33.99 10.43 25.22
CA GLY A 244 34.61 10.93 26.45
C GLY A 244 34.28 12.40 26.76
N GLU A 245 33.37 13.03 26.02
CA GLU A 245 32.90 14.40 26.25
C GLU A 245 31.47 14.41 26.76
N TYR A 246 31.09 15.41 27.56
CA TYR A 246 29.70 15.54 28.01
C TYR A 246 28.81 15.86 26.81
N ILE A 247 27.82 15.01 26.54
CA ILE A 247 26.87 15.19 25.46
C ILE A 247 25.59 15.79 26.04
N GLU A 248 25.20 16.94 25.51
CA GLU A 248 23.93 17.59 25.81
C GLU A 248 23.31 18.14 24.54
N GLY A 249 22.04 17.81 24.31
CA GLY A 249 21.29 18.34 23.19
C GLY A 249 19.96 17.63 23.00
N ASN A 250 19.29 17.90 21.90
CA ASN A 250 17.97 17.37 21.59
C ASN A 250 17.97 16.64 20.24
N GLN A 251 17.08 15.66 20.13
CA GLN A 251 16.65 15.05 18.87
C GLN A 251 15.22 15.46 18.57
N SER A 252 14.97 15.78 17.30
CA SER A 252 13.62 16.10 16.85
C SER A 252 12.73 14.85 16.80
N PRO A 253 11.39 15.03 16.85
CA PRO A 253 10.44 13.93 16.67
C PRO A 253 10.62 13.16 15.34
N ALA A 254 11.13 13.82 14.29
CA ALA A 254 11.40 13.22 12.98
C ALA A 254 12.48 12.14 13.07
N ILE A 255 13.49 12.31 13.92
CA ILE A 255 14.50 11.28 14.20
C ILE A 255 13.83 10.03 14.78
N GLY A 256 12.90 10.20 15.73
CA GLY A 256 12.11 9.08 16.25
C GLY A 256 11.28 8.39 15.17
N LEU A 257 10.68 9.13 14.23
CA LEU A 257 9.97 8.51 13.09
C LEU A 257 10.90 7.70 12.20
N PHE A 258 12.10 8.21 11.92
CA PHE A 258 13.13 7.52 11.14
C PHE A 258 13.49 6.17 11.78
N ASN A 259 13.69 6.15 13.10
CA ASN A 259 13.96 4.92 13.86
C ASN A 259 12.86 3.86 13.65
N GLU A 260 11.59 4.25 13.76
CA GLU A 260 10.48 3.31 13.56
C GLU A 260 10.32 2.85 12.10
N VAL A 261 10.65 3.73 11.15
CA VAL A 261 10.70 3.38 9.72
C VAL A 261 11.83 2.41 9.42
N ALA A 262 12.96 2.52 10.13
CA ALA A 262 14.05 1.55 10.02
C ALA A 262 13.60 0.15 10.49
N GLY A 263 12.88 0.05 11.62
CA GLY A 263 12.31 -1.21 12.08
C GLY A 263 11.31 -1.82 11.08
N ALA A 264 10.45 -0.97 10.50
CA ALA A 264 9.55 -1.40 9.43
C ALA A 264 10.32 -1.89 8.19
N TYR A 265 11.41 -1.23 7.83
CA TYR A 265 12.25 -1.64 6.71
C TYR A 265 12.93 -2.98 6.95
N VAL A 266 13.46 -3.21 8.15
CA VAL A 266 14.08 -4.50 8.51
C VAL A 266 13.05 -5.62 8.37
N THR A 267 11.88 -5.45 8.98
CA THR A 267 10.80 -6.45 8.96
C THR A 267 10.30 -6.73 7.54
N LEU A 268 10.12 -5.70 6.71
CA LEU A 268 9.50 -5.88 5.39
C LEU A 268 10.48 -6.32 4.29
N TYR A 269 11.76 -5.92 4.38
CA TYR A 269 12.73 -6.14 3.29
C TYR A 269 13.94 -6.96 3.67
N LEU A 270 14.33 -6.99 4.94
CA LEU A 270 15.52 -7.71 5.37
C LEU A 270 15.18 -9.08 5.96
N ASP A 271 14.08 -9.24 6.69
CA ASP A 271 13.69 -10.54 7.26
C ASP A 271 13.45 -11.63 6.19
N SER A 272 12.99 -11.23 5.01
CA SER A 272 12.85 -12.15 3.87
C SER A 272 14.19 -12.45 3.16
N ASN A 273 15.29 -11.81 3.58
CA ASN A 273 16.63 -11.95 3.01
C ASN A 273 17.69 -12.14 4.11
N PRO A 274 17.79 -13.36 4.69
CA PRO A 274 18.69 -13.63 5.82
C PRO A 274 20.17 -13.49 5.47
N GLU A 275 20.56 -13.64 4.19
CA GLU A 275 21.93 -13.39 3.75
C GLU A 275 22.27 -11.91 3.86
N LYS A 276 21.35 -11.02 3.45
CA LYS A 276 21.52 -9.56 3.57
C LYS A 276 21.50 -9.11 5.03
N LYS A 277 20.62 -9.65 5.90
CA LYS A 277 20.68 -9.36 7.35
C LYS A 277 22.04 -9.72 7.93
N LYS A 278 22.56 -10.90 7.60
CA LYS A 278 23.87 -11.35 8.05
C LYS A 278 25.02 -10.48 7.54
N GLU A 279 24.97 -10.03 6.28
CA GLU A 279 25.97 -9.10 5.73
C GLU A 279 25.98 -7.76 6.48
N LEU A 280 24.79 -7.30 6.90
CA LEU A 280 24.60 -6.10 7.70
C LEU A 280 24.88 -6.31 9.20
N GLY A 281 25.20 -7.54 9.63
CA GLY A 281 25.46 -7.86 11.03
C GLY A 281 24.23 -7.96 11.91
N ILE A 282 23.02 -8.04 11.34
CA ILE A 282 21.76 -8.09 12.08
C ILE A 282 21.36 -9.55 12.32
N GLU A 283 21.88 -10.19 13.37
CA GLU A 283 21.58 -11.60 13.67
C GLU A 283 20.47 -11.75 14.72
N ASP A 284 20.35 -10.80 15.65
CA ASP A 284 19.29 -10.77 16.66
C ASP A 284 18.66 -9.37 16.85
N LEU A 285 17.75 -9.26 17.84
CA LEU A 285 17.03 -8.02 18.13
C LEU A 285 17.93 -6.91 18.68
N MET A 286 19.02 -7.26 19.37
CA MET A 286 19.95 -6.28 19.91
C MET A 286 20.79 -5.69 18.79
N ASP A 287 21.25 -6.54 17.86
CA ASP A 287 21.96 -6.08 16.66
C ASP A 287 21.05 -5.18 15.79
N GLU A 288 19.74 -5.45 15.75
CA GLU A 288 18.77 -4.64 15.01
C GLU A 288 18.62 -3.23 15.61
N GLU A 289 18.55 -3.11 16.93
CA GLU A 289 18.49 -1.81 17.60
C GLU A 289 19.80 -1.02 17.48
N GLU A 290 20.96 -1.69 17.55
CA GLU A 290 22.25 -1.07 17.28
C GLU A 290 22.30 -0.56 15.82
N TRP A 291 21.83 -1.37 14.87
CA TRP A 291 21.74 -0.98 13.46
C TRP A 291 20.80 0.22 13.24
N HIS A 292 19.65 0.29 13.93
CA HIS A 292 18.77 1.46 13.88
C HIS A 292 19.50 2.74 14.32
N ILE A 293 20.27 2.67 15.40
CA ILE A 293 21.02 3.82 15.94
C ILE A 293 22.14 4.23 15.01
N ASP A 294 22.86 3.27 14.41
CA ASP A 294 23.89 3.58 13.41
C ASP A 294 23.30 4.33 12.22
N LYS A 295 22.14 3.87 11.71
CA LYS A 295 21.45 4.50 10.58
C LYS A 295 20.89 5.87 10.94
N GLU A 296 20.35 6.00 12.15
CA GLU A 296 19.92 7.28 12.70
C GLU A 296 21.09 8.26 12.79
N ASN A 297 22.23 7.84 13.33
CA ASN A 297 23.41 8.67 13.49
C ASN A 297 24.03 9.08 12.14
N GLU A 298 23.97 8.20 11.13
CA GLU A 298 24.33 8.53 9.74
C GLU A 298 23.41 9.61 9.18
N ALA A 299 22.10 9.50 9.38
CA ALA A 299 21.13 10.53 8.97
C ALA A 299 21.38 11.87 9.70
N ILE A 300 21.68 11.82 11.00
CA ILE A 300 22.02 12.99 11.82
C ILE A 300 23.28 13.68 11.31
N ASP A 301 24.33 12.94 10.95
CA ASP A 301 25.55 13.52 10.39
C ASP A 301 25.25 14.29 9.09
N ILE A 302 24.43 13.71 8.22
CA ILE A 302 24.02 14.35 6.97
C ILE A 302 23.23 15.63 7.27
N LEU A 303 22.25 15.58 8.17
CA LEU A 303 21.44 16.74 8.57
C LEU A 303 22.33 17.83 9.20
N ASN A 304 23.21 17.50 10.13
CA ASN A 304 24.09 18.48 10.76
C ASN A 304 25.06 19.11 9.75
N SER A 305 25.49 18.37 8.71
CA SER A 305 26.26 18.94 7.59
C SER A 305 25.49 20.01 6.79
N LYS A 306 24.15 20.02 6.87
CA LYS A 306 23.26 21.04 6.28
C LYS A 306 22.93 22.19 7.23
N GLY A 307 23.46 22.17 8.46
CA GLY A 307 23.25 23.22 9.47
C GLY A 307 22.08 22.98 10.41
N TYR A 308 21.54 21.76 10.46
CA TYR A 308 20.67 21.32 11.54
C TYR A 308 21.49 20.99 12.80
N ASN A 309 20.81 20.83 13.93
CA ASN A 309 21.44 20.63 15.25
C ASN A 309 20.82 19.42 15.96
N GLU A 310 20.77 18.28 15.28
CA GLU A 310 20.33 17.00 15.85
C GLU A 310 21.45 16.39 16.69
N THR A 311 21.09 15.80 17.84
CA THR A 311 22.06 15.18 18.76
C THR A 311 22.07 13.67 18.58
N LYS A 312 23.25 13.05 18.52
CA LYS A 312 23.36 11.59 18.35
C LYS A 312 23.01 10.82 19.61
N ARG A 313 22.52 9.58 19.42
CA ARG A 313 22.45 8.55 20.47
C ARG A 313 23.66 7.63 20.37
N TYR A 314 24.04 6.99 21.48
CA TYR A 314 25.27 6.22 21.57
C TYR A 314 25.07 4.78 22.06
N ASP A 315 23.84 4.40 22.42
CA ASP A 315 23.50 3.04 22.79
C ASP A 315 22.01 2.71 22.56
N GLU A 316 21.74 1.43 22.38
CA GLU A 316 20.44 0.80 22.14
C GLU A 316 19.46 1.03 23.29
N TYR A 317 19.98 1.16 24.52
CA TYR A 317 19.19 1.41 25.71
C TYR A 317 18.87 2.89 25.94
N CYS A 318 19.39 3.77 25.09
CA CYS A 318 19.22 5.22 25.19
C CYS A 318 19.59 5.76 26.59
N HIS A 319 20.75 5.35 27.13
CA HIS A 319 21.19 5.87 28.43
C HIS A 319 21.39 7.38 28.34
N GLY A 320 20.81 8.09 29.30
CA GLY A 320 20.83 9.56 29.31
C GLY A 320 19.83 10.21 28.36
N CYS A 321 18.97 9.46 27.69
CA CYS A 321 17.84 10.00 26.95
C CYS A 321 16.63 10.24 27.84
N PHE A 322 15.93 11.35 27.59
CA PHE A 322 14.71 11.71 28.29
C PHE A 322 13.68 12.25 27.31
N ASP A 323 12.43 11.82 27.44
CA ASP A 323 11.35 12.34 26.61
C ASP A 323 11.18 13.86 26.78
N ARG A 324 11.13 14.57 25.66
CA ARG A 324 10.96 16.03 25.65
C ARG A 324 10.00 16.45 24.53
N LYS A 325 9.06 17.33 24.88
CA LYS A 325 8.22 17.99 23.90
C LYS A 325 9.01 19.05 23.13
N MET A 326 9.11 18.87 21.82
CA MET A 326 9.73 19.81 20.88
C MET A 326 8.69 20.78 20.31
N SER A 327 9.17 21.87 19.72
CA SER A 327 8.29 22.90 19.14
C SER A 327 7.69 22.51 17.78
N GLY A 328 8.17 21.43 17.17
CA GLY A 328 7.66 20.89 15.91
C GLY A 328 8.34 19.58 15.53
N PRO A 329 7.86 18.90 14.47
CA PRO A 329 8.30 17.56 14.11
C PRO A 329 9.78 17.46 13.73
N THR A 330 10.37 18.53 13.19
CA THR A 330 11.79 18.59 12.79
C THR A 330 12.60 19.53 13.67
N SER A 331 12.05 19.93 14.83
CA SER A 331 12.68 20.91 15.71
C SER A 331 13.43 20.23 16.84
N THR A 332 14.65 20.71 17.10
CA THR A 332 15.41 20.37 18.31
C THR A 332 15.25 21.41 19.42
N THR A 333 14.42 22.44 19.20
CA THR A 333 14.05 23.41 20.24
C THR A 333 12.87 22.86 21.04
N SER A 334 12.98 22.85 22.36
CA SER A 334 11.87 22.38 23.19
C SER A 334 10.68 23.36 23.13
N LYS A 335 9.46 22.83 23.26
CA LYS A 335 8.23 23.64 23.32
C LYS A 335 8.29 24.68 24.44
N LYS A 336 8.97 24.36 25.55
CA LYS A 336 9.17 25.27 26.68
C LYS A 336 10.12 26.42 26.35
N GLU A 337 11.14 26.19 25.54
CA GLU A 337 12.09 27.24 25.11
C GLU A 337 11.46 28.15 24.07
N ALA A 338 10.75 27.58 23.09
CA ALA A 338 10.02 28.36 22.07
C ALA A 338 9.00 29.33 22.71
N ASN A 339 8.27 28.89 23.73
CA ASN A 339 7.29 29.73 24.44
C ASN A 339 7.91 30.84 25.30
N LYS A 340 9.23 30.85 25.53
CA LYS A 340 9.92 31.93 26.26
C LYS A 340 10.48 33.00 25.33
N SER A 341 10.58 32.70 24.04
CA SER A 341 11.05 33.63 23.00
C SER A 341 9.94 34.46 22.37
N GLU A 342 8.67 34.13 22.65
CA GLU A 342 7.47 34.95 22.38
C GLU A 342 7.14 35.87 23.56
#